data_AF-A0A1G6JW11-F1
#
_entry.id   AF-A0A1G6JW11-F1
#
_cell.length_a   1.000
_cell.length_b   1.000
_cell.length_c   1.000
_cell.angle_alpha   90.00
_cell.angle_beta   90.00
_cell.angle_gamma   90.00
#
_symmetry.space_group_name_H-M   'P 1'
#
loop_
_entity.id
_entity.type
_entity.pdbx_description
1 polymer ?
#
loop_
_entity_poly.entity_id
_entity_poly.type
_entity_poly.pdbx_seq_one_letter_code
_entity_poly.pdbx_strand_id
1 'polypeptide(L)'
;MSDDIGLPMYWEYHGTAFKLEAGPEGEWVGSLLNPETGLFDRDDRPTLDCLFATTTSYITTKPFEEFVWTSERVRSYHLTGDGPIFALYDTIKAIRGQAEAENRRLTGEELAMVKSIYRRTFTMWEEEQKRREAGEPPSFEVRQLRPF
;
A
#
# COMPACT_ATOMS: atom_id res chain seq x y z
N MET A 1 11.21 -25.79 14.44
CA MET A 1 10.59 -24.92 15.45
C MET A 1 9.71 -23.95 14.66
N SER A 2 8.43 -24.27 14.53
CA SER A 2 7.44 -23.31 14.05
C SER A 2 6.97 -22.56 15.27
N ASP A 3 7.76 -21.57 15.69
CA ASP A 3 7.24 -20.52 16.56
C ASP A 3 6.28 -19.71 15.68
N ASP A 4 5.01 -19.71 16.03
CA ASP A 4 3.96 -19.02 15.28
C ASP A 4 4.21 -17.51 15.36
N ILE A 5 4.88 -16.95 14.35
CA ILE A 5 5.34 -15.54 14.33
C ILE A 5 4.18 -14.53 14.16
N GLY A 6 2.92 -14.91 14.39
CA GLY A 6 1.78 -14.00 14.42
C GLY A 6 1.51 -13.32 13.08
N LEU A 7 1.43 -14.10 12.01
CA LEU A 7 1.11 -13.61 10.66
C LEU A 7 -0.40 -13.23 10.55
N PRO A 8 -0.75 -12.25 9.68
CA PRO A 8 0.14 -11.48 8.82
C PRO A 8 0.90 -10.37 9.56
N MET A 9 2.10 -10.04 9.06
CA MET A 9 2.92 -8.94 9.58
C MET A 9 3.20 -7.91 8.49
N TYR A 10 3.34 -6.64 8.89
CA TYR A 10 3.47 -5.52 7.96
C TYR A 10 4.62 -4.58 8.32
N TRP A 11 5.27 -4.04 7.31
CA TRP A 11 6.35 -3.09 7.45
C TRP A 11 6.28 -1.98 6.40
N GLU A 12 6.91 -0.86 6.73
CA GLU A 12 7.48 0.06 5.76
C GLU A 12 8.94 -0.35 5.55
N TYR A 13 9.31 -0.69 4.31
CA TYR A 13 10.65 -1.12 3.90
C TYR A 13 11.13 -0.21 2.78
N HIS A 14 12.21 0.55 3.01
CA HIS A 14 12.72 1.56 2.08
C HIS A 14 11.64 2.54 1.57
N GLY A 15 10.68 2.90 2.42
CA GLY A 15 9.59 3.82 2.09
C GLY A 15 8.45 3.21 1.28
N THR A 16 8.48 1.91 0.98
CA THR A 16 7.37 1.17 0.37
C THR A 16 6.74 0.17 1.36
N ALA A 17 5.55 -0.33 1.04
CA ALA A 17 4.81 -1.26 1.89
C ALA A 17 5.27 -2.70 1.62
N PHE A 18 5.62 -3.42 2.69
CA PHE A 18 5.97 -4.83 2.66
C PHE A 18 5.04 -5.62 3.59
N LYS A 19 4.59 -6.78 3.16
CA LYS A 19 3.81 -7.71 3.97
C LYS A 19 4.40 -9.11 3.93
N LEU A 20 4.26 -9.82 5.04
CA LEU A 20 4.59 -11.23 5.18
C LEU A 20 3.33 -11.99 5.56
N GLU A 21 3.00 -13.02 4.80
CA GLU A 21 1.80 -13.84 4.99
C GLU A 21 2.16 -15.33 5.03
N ALA A 22 1.26 -16.15 5.56
CA ALA A 22 1.39 -17.60 5.48
C ALA A 22 0.89 -18.08 4.11
N GLY A 23 1.73 -18.82 3.41
CA GLY A 23 1.39 -19.49 2.16
C GLY A 23 0.55 -20.76 2.38
N PRO A 24 0.03 -21.36 1.30
CA PRO A 24 -0.85 -22.53 1.38
C PRO A 24 -0.21 -23.76 2.01
N GLU A 25 1.12 -23.90 1.92
CA GLU A 25 1.88 -25.02 2.49
C GLU A 25 2.53 -24.66 3.83
N GLY A 26 2.19 -23.50 4.39
CA GLY A 26 2.75 -22.97 5.64
C GLY A 26 4.11 -22.31 5.47
N GLU A 27 4.58 -22.12 4.24
CA GLU A 27 5.74 -21.30 3.92
C GLU A 27 5.46 -19.81 4.18
N TRP A 28 6.49 -19.01 4.41
CA TRP A 28 6.32 -17.56 4.45
C TRP A 28 6.37 -16.97 3.04
N VAL A 29 5.44 -16.08 2.74
CA VAL A 29 5.34 -15.39 1.46
C VAL A 29 5.51 -13.89 1.69
N GLY A 30 6.65 -13.36 1.27
CA GLY A 30 6.94 -11.93 1.28
C GLY A 30 6.35 -11.27 0.05
N SER A 31 5.68 -10.13 0.22
CA SER A 31 5.18 -9.33 -0.89
C SER A 31 5.52 -7.86 -0.71
N LEU A 32 6.13 -7.27 -1.73
CA LEU A 32 6.54 -5.87 -1.75
C LEU A 32 5.64 -5.09 -2.72
N LEU A 33 5.18 -3.91 -2.30
CA LEU A 33 4.41 -3.05 -3.18
C LEU A 33 5.32 -2.54 -4.31
N ASN A 34 4.93 -2.85 -5.55
CA ASN A 34 5.56 -2.35 -6.75
C ASN A 34 5.00 -0.94 -7.08
N PRO A 35 5.83 0.12 -7.02
CA PRO A 35 5.37 1.49 -7.25
C PRO A 35 5.06 1.79 -8.73
N GLU A 36 5.45 0.93 -9.67
CA GLU A 36 5.18 1.11 -11.11
C GLU A 36 3.84 0.51 -11.53
N THR A 37 3.42 -0.59 -10.88
CA THR A 37 2.15 -1.28 -11.20
C THR A 37 1.05 -1.04 -10.17
N GLY A 38 1.44 -0.71 -8.94
CA GLY A 38 0.54 -0.60 -7.80
C GLY A 38 0.15 -1.94 -7.18
N LEU A 39 0.65 -3.06 -7.67
CA LEU A 39 0.35 -4.40 -7.13
C LEU A 39 1.41 -4.83 -6.12
N PHE A 40 1.06 -5.80 -5.28
CA PHE A 40 2.04 -6.48 -4.45
C PHE A 40 2.65 -7.63 -5.23
N ASP A 41 3.94 -7.52 -5.53
CA ASP A 41 4.71 -8.59 -6.18
C ASP A 41 5.37 -9.45 -5.12
N ARG A 42 5.46 -10.77 -5.38
CA ARG A 42 6.21 -11.67 -4.51
C ARG A 42 7.68 -11.25 -4.46
N ASP A 43 8.17 -10.99 -3.27
CA ASP A 43 9.56 -10.65 -3.02
C ASP A 43 9.96 -11.13 -1.61
N ASP A 44 10.64 -12.27 -1.55
CA ASP A 44 11.06 -12.88 -0.29
C ASP A 44 12.38 -12.28 0.24
N ARG A 45 13.05 -11.40 -0.51
CA ARG A 45 14.35 -10.81 -0.13
C ARG A 45 14.29 -9.98 1.17
N PRO A 46 13.26 -9.13 1.41
CA PRO A 46 13.17 -8.33 2.63
C PRO A 46 12.81 -9.13 3.89
N THR A 47 12.38 -10.39 3.77
CA THR A 47 11.75 -11.16 4.86
C THR A 47 12.62 -11.25 6.11
N LEU A 48 13.89 -11.67 5.97
CA LEU A 48 14.77 -11.83 7.13
C LEU A 48 15.16 -10.47 7.73
N ASP A 49 15.44 -9.48 6.89
CA ASP A 49 15.77 -8.13 7.34
C ASP A 49 14.62 -7.51 8.14
N CYS A 50 13.38 -7.69 7.67
CA CYS A 50 12.18 -7.19 8.34
C CYS A 50 11.88 -7.91 9.67
N LEU A 51 12.07 -9.23 9.74
CA LEU A 51 11.85 -10.00 10.96
C LEU A 51 12.87 -9.70 12.06
N PHE A 52 14.12 -9.44 11.69
CA PHE A 52 15.22 -9.23 12.63
C PHE A 52 15.64 -7.76 12.77
N ALA A 53 14.94 -6.82 12.14
CA ALA A 53 15.20 -5.39 12.29
C ALA A 53 15.01 -4.96 13.75
N THR A 54 16.06 -4.39 14.34
CA THR A 54 16.04 -3.83 15.70
C THR A 54 16.20 -2.30 15.70
N THR A 55 17.14 -1.77 14.93
CA THR A 55 17.44 -0.32 14.86
C THR A 55 17.60 0.20 13.42
N THR A 56 17.15 -0.56 12.42
CA THR A 56 17.31 -0.22 11.01
C THR A 56 16.37 0.91 10.59
N SER A 57 16.90 2.09 10.28
CA SER A 57 16.09 3.31 10.07
C SER A 57 15.15 3.28 8.86
N TYR A 58 15.39 2.40 7.90
CA TYR A 58 14.57 2.25 6.69
C TYR A 58 13.60 1.05 6.76
N ILE A 59 13.52 0.38 7.92
CA ILE A 59 12.58 -0.70 8.18
C ILE A 59 11.78 -0.33 9.42
N THR A 60 10.46 -0.34 9.32
CA THR A 60 9.59 -0.01 10.46
C THR A 60 8.37 -0.90 10.43
N THR A 61 8.14 -1.66 11.51
CA THR A 61 6.91 -2.45 11.68
C THR A 61 5.70 -1.53 11.72
N LYS A 62 4.64 -1.90 11.02
CA LYS A 62 3.40 -1.13 10.93
C LYS A 62 2.20 -1.98 11.40
N PRO A 63 1.24 -1.41 12.15
CA PRO A 63 -0.09 -1.99 12.22
C PRO A 63 -0.75 -1.94 10.84
N PHE A 64 -1.74 -2.81 10.61
CA PHE A 64 -2.44 -2.92 9.33
C PHE A 64 -2.92 -1.57 8.76
N GLU A 65 -3.50 -0.72 9.61
CA GLU A 65 -3.99 0.61 9.20
C GLU A 65 -2.89 1.54 8.68
N GLU A 66 -1.70 1.51 9.28
CA GLU A 66 -0.54 2.27 8.81
C GLU A 66 0.06 1.66 7.54
N PHE A 67 0.00 0.33 7.40
CA PHE A 67 0.39 -0.37 6.18
C PHE A 67 -0.51 0.00 5.00
N VAL A 68 -1.84 0.03 5.19
CA VAL A 68 -2.79 0.52 4.19
C VAL A 68 -2.46 1.97 3.82
N TRP A 69 -2.26 2.83 4.82
CA TRP A 69 -1.91 4.23 4.58
C TRP A 69 -0.62 4.40 3.77
N THR A 70 0.42 3.62 4.11
CA THR A 70 1.71 3.61 3.41
C THR A 70 1.52 3.18 1.96
N SER A 71 0.78 2.10 1.74
CA SER A 71 0.50 1.54 0.41
C SER A 71 -0.20 2.56 -0.49
N GLU A 72 -1.26 3.17 0.01
CA GLU A 72 -2.06 4.11 -0.77
C GLU A 72 -1.36 5.45 -0.97
N ARG A 73 -0.49 5.87 -0.05
CA ARG A 73 0.37 7.03 -0.23
C ARG A 73 1.38 6.80 -1.36
N VAL A 74 2.01 5.64 -1.42
CA VAL A 74 2.94 5.28 -2.51
C VAL A 74 2.19 5.23 -3.84
N ARG A 75 1.05 4.52 -3.90
CA ARG A 75 0.21 4.43 -5.10
C ARG A 75 -0.25 5.81 -5.61
N SER A 76 -0.84 6.63 -4.75
CA SER A 76 -1.30 7.98 -5.13
C SER A 76 -0.18 8.95 -5.50
N TYR A 77 1.06 8.69 -5.06
CA TYR A 77 2.21 9.50 -5.40
C TYR A 77 2.88 9.10 -6.72
N HIS A 78 2.98 7.79 -7.01
CA HIS A 78 3.68 7.26 -8.18
C HIS A 78 2.77 6.95 -9.36
N LEU A 79 1.48 6.73 -9.14
CA LEU A 79 0.55 6.27 -10.17
C LEU A 79 -0.51 7.31 -10.51
N THR A 80 -0.95 7.25 -11.75
CA THR A 80 -2.15 7.90 -12.28
C THR A 80 -2.88 6.92 -13.18
N GLY A 81 -4.07 7.25 -13.65
CA GLY A 81 -4.86 6.31 -14.42
C GLY A 81 -6.30 6.75 -14.57
N ASP A 82 -7.09 5.84 -15.14
CA ASP A 82 -8.53 6.02 -15.34
C ASP A 82 -9.28 4.97 -14.55
N GLY A 83 -10.37 5.36 -13.90
CA GLY A 83 -11.20 4.45 -13.13
C GLY A 83 -11.46 4.93 -11.70
N PRO A 84 -12.25 4.16 -10.93
CA PRO A 84 -12.79 4.62 -9.66
C PRO A 84 -11.72 4.86 -8.59
N ILE A 85 -10.59 4.15 -8.62
CA ILE A 85 -9.47 4.39 -7.69
C ILE A 85 -8.85 5.77 -7.92
N PHE A 86 -8.59 6.15 -9.17
CA PHE A 86 -7.92 7.41 -9.49
C PHE A 86 -8.82 8.61 -9.25
N ALA A 87 -10.14 8.49 -9.49
CA ALA A 87 -11.11 9.52 -9.09
C ALA A 87 -11.12 9.76 -7.55
N LEU A 88 -10.90 8.70 -6.77
CA LEU A 88 -10.78 8.79 -5.31
C LEU A 88 -9.44 9.44 -4.89
N TYR A 89 -8.33 9.12 -5.57
CA TYR A 89 -7.07 9.82 -5.34
C TYR A 89 -7.13 11.30 -5.73
N ASP A 90 -7.84 11.66 -6.80
CA ASP A 90 -8.07 13.06 -7.18
C ASP A 90 -8.88 13.80 -6.11
N THR A 91 -9.85 13.13 -5.47
CA THR A 91 -10.57 13.69 -4.33
C THR A 91 -9.63 13.99 -3.16
N ILE A 92 -8.71 13.07 -2.84
CA ILE A 92 -7.69 13.29 -1.80
C ILE A 92 -6.76 14.44 -2.18
N LYS A 93 -6.34 14.51 -3.43
CA LYS A 93 -5.48 15.58 -3.94
C LYS A 93 -6.18 16.94 -3.83
N ALA A 94 -7.48 17.02 -4.12
CA ALA A 94 -8.28 18.23 -3.96
C ALA A 94 -8.37 18.66 -2.48
N ILE A 95 -8.64 17.72 -1.56
CA ILE A 95 -8.67 17.99 -0.12
C ILE A 95 -7.33 18.55 0.37
N ARG A 96 -6.22 17.90 -0.01
CA ARG A 96 -4.87 18.34 0.36
C ARG A 96 -4.52 19.69 -0.27
N GLY A 97 -4.86 19.89 -1.54
CA GLY A 97 -4.64 21.13 -2.27
C GLY A 97 -5.39 22.32 -1.65
N GLN A 98 -6.61 22.10 -1.16
CA GLN A 98 -7.36 23.13 -0.44
C GLN A 98 -6.67 23.52 0.87
N ALA A 99 -6.25 22.55 1.68
CA ALA A 99 -5.54 22.83 2.93
C ALA A 99 -4.19 23.53 2.68
N GLU A 100 -3.48 23.16 1.62
CA GLU A 100 -2.25 23.82 1.20
C GLU A 100 -2.49 25.26 0.73
N ALA A 101 -3.52 25.51 -0.08
CA ALA A 101 -3.90 26.85 -0.52
C ALA A 101 -4.30 27.76 0.66
N GLU A 102 -4.86 27.18 1.71
CA GLU A 102 -5.19 27.85 2.97
C GLU A 102 -4.01 27.91 3.97
N ASN A 103 -2.81 27.43 3.57
CA ASN A 103 -1.60 27.34 4.39
C ASN A 103 -1.83 26.68 5.76
N ARG A 104 -2.59 25.58 5.79
CA ARG A 104 -2.92 24.82 7.00
C ARG A 104 -2.72 23.33 6.81
N ARG A 105 -2.79 22.60 7.93
CA ARG A 105 -2.87 21.14 7.92
C ARG A 105 -4.30 20.70 7.64
N LEU A 106 -4.46 19.42 7.26
CA LEU A 106 -5.76 18.78 7.22
C LEU A 106 -6.43 18.86 8.58
N THR A 107 -7.72 19.16 8.60
CA THR A 107 -8.55 19.03 9.80
C THR A 107 -8.70 17.56 10.19
N GLY A 108 -9.21 17.30 11.40
CA GLY A 108 -9.50 15.93 11.83
C GLY A 108 -10.51 15.21 10.92
N GLU A 109 -11.50 15.95 10.42
CA GLU A 109 -12.52 15.43 9.49
C GLU A 109 -11.93 15.13 8.11
N GLU A 110 -11.15 16.05 7.55
CA GLU A 110 -10.46 15.83 6.27
C GLU A 110 -9.51 14.63 6.36
N LEU A 111 -8.76 14.52 7.45
CA LEU A 111 -7.88 13.38 7.67
C LEU A 111 -8.67 12.06 7.78
N ALA A 112 -9.80 12.07 8.49
CA ALA A 112 -10.68 10.90 8.58
C ALA A 112 -11.25 10.50 7.21
N MET A 113 -11.64 11.49 6.39
CA MET A 113 -12.10 11.28 5.02
C MET A 113 -11.00 10.66 4.15
N VAL A 114 -9.78 11.20 4.18
CA VAL A 114 -8.63 10.64 3.46
C VAL A 114 -8.36 9.19 3.89
N LYS A 115 -8.39 8.90 5.20
CA LYS A 115 -8.22 7.53 5.72
C LYS A 115 -9.31 6.59 5.22
N SER A 116 -10.56 7.03 5.20
CA SER A 116 -11.70 6.26 4.69
C SER A 116 -11.56 5.94 3.20
N ILE A 117 -11.15 6.93 2.40
CA ILE A 117 -10.87 6.75 0.98
C ILE A 117 -9.73 5.73 0.78
N TYR A 118 -8.63 5.85 1.51
CA TYR A 118 -7.52 4.90 1.41
C TYR A 118 -7.92 3.47 1.76
N ARG A 119 -8.74 3.23 2.80
CA ARG A 119 -9.27 1.89 3.07
C ARG A 119 -10.04 1.34 1.88
N ARG A 120 -10.90 2.17 1.28
CA ARG A 120 -11.70 1.78 0.12
C ARG A 120 -10.83 1.46 -1.10
N THR A 121 -9.89 2.33 -1.43
CA THR A 121 -9.00 2.12 -2.59
C THR A 121 -8.08 0.93 -2.38
N PHE A 122 -7.63 0.68 -1.15
CA PHE A 122 -6.86 -0.52 -0.81
C PHE A 122 -7.64 -1.80 -1.12
N THR A 123 -8.89 -1.92 -0.67
CA THR A 123 -9.75 -3.07 -1.00
C THR A 123 -9.94 -3.22 -2.52
N MET A 124 -10.12 -2.13 -3.24
CA MET A 124 -10.27 -2.18 -4.70
C MET A 124 -9.01 -2.67 -5.41
N TRP A 125 -7.82 -2.31 -4.90
CA TRP A 125 -6.55 -2.85 -5.40
C TRP A 125 -6.39 -4.34 -5.09
N GLU A 126 -6.82 -4.80 -3.91
CA GLU A 126 -6.80 -6.23 -3.57
C GLU A 126 -7.75 -7.04 -4.47
N GLU A 127 -8.92 -6.50 -4.78
CA GLU A 127 -9.85 -7.08 -5.75
C GLU A 127 -9.25 -7.13 -7.15
N GLU A 128 -8.59 -6.06 -7.59
CA GLU A 128 -7.88 -6.03 -8.88
C GLU A 128 -6.74 -7.05 -8.94
N GLN A 129 -5.97 -7.20 -7.85
CA GLN A 129 -4.91 -8.20 -7.77
C GLN A 129 -5.48 -9.61 -7.99
N LYS A 130 -6.57 -9.96 -7.29
CA LYS A 130 -7.25 -11.25 -7.47
C LYS A 130 -7.79 -11.45 -8.88
N ARG A 131 -8.37 -10.40 -9.50
CA ARG A 131 -8.83 -10.45 -10.90
C ARG A 131 -7.69 -10.77 -11.85
N ARG A 132 -6.55 -10.09 -11.71
CA ARG A 132 -5.37 -10.30 -12.58
C ARG A 132 -4.77 -11.68 -12.40
N GLU A 133 -4.70 -12.17 -11.17
CA GLU A 133 -4.25 -13.54 -10.87
C GLU A 133 -5.19 -14.60 -11.47
N ALA A 134 -6.49 -14.32 -11.55
CA ALA A 134 -7.47 -15.15 -12.24
C ALA A 134 -7.44 -15.00 -13.78
N GLY A 135 -6.57 -14.15 -14.33
CA GLY A 135 -6.47 -13.89 -15.77
C GLY A 135 -7.61 -13.03 -16.34
N GLU A 136 -8.37 -12.35 -15.48
CA GLU A 136 -9.41 -11.42 -15.92
C GLU A 136 -8.81 -10.12 -16.46
N PRO A 137 -9.49 -9.45 -17.41
CA PRO A 137 -9.05 -8.14 -17.86
C PRO A 137 -9.06 -7.12 -16.71
N PRO A 138 -8.10 -6.16 -16.72
CA PRO A 138 -8.04 -5.10 -15.72
C PRO A 138 -9.36 -4.34 -15.60
N SER A 139 -9.73 -3.99 -14.37
CA SER A 139 -10.94 -3.18 -14.11
C SER A 139 -10.71 -1.67 -14.22
N PHE A 140 -9.45 -1.24 -14.31
CA PHE A 140 -9.03 0.14 -14.48
C PHE A 140 -7.65 0.23 -15.15
N GLU A 141 -7.36 1.40 -15.71
CA GLU A 141 -6.09 1.66 -16.40
C GLU A 141 -5.09 2.30 -15.44
N VAL A 142 -3.85 1.82 -15.45
CA VAL A 142 -2.76 2.32 -14.59
C VAL A 142 -1.64 2.84 -15.47
N ARG A 143 -1.11 4.00 -15.11
CA ARG A 143 0.02 4.65 -15.76
C ARG A 143 0.98 5.17 -14.70
N GLN A 144 2.27 5.04 -14.99
CA GLN A 144 3.30 5.62 -14.13
C GLN A 144 3.29 7.15 -14.25
N LEU A 145 3.14 7.83 -13.12
CA LEU A 145 3.24 9.29 -13.02
C LEU A 145 4.66 9.73 -12.66
N ARG A 146 5.31 9.01 -11.72
CA ARG A 146 6.66 9.31 -11.24
C ARG A 146 7.49 8.03 -11.08
N PRO A 147 8.76 8.00 -11.51
CA PRO A 147 9.67 6.92 -11.14
C PRO A 147 9.90 6.87 -9.63
N PHE A 148 10.19 5.68 -9.13
CA PHE A 148 10.58 5.43 -7.73
C PHE A 148 12.08 5.65 -7.55
#